data_AF-A0A9E1PRF0-F1
#
_entry.id   AF-A0A9E1PRF0-F1
#
_cell.length_a   1.000
_cell.length_b   1.000
_cell.length_c   1.000
_cell.angle_alpha   90.00
_cell.angle_beta   90.00
_cell.angle_gamma   90.00
#
_symmetry.space_group_name_H-M   'P 1'
#
loop_
_entity.id
_entity.type
_entity.pdbx_description
1 polymer ?
#
loop_
_entity_poly.entity_id
_entity_poly.type
_entity_poly.pdbx_seq_one_letter_code
_entity_poly.pdbx_strand_id
1 'polypeptide(L)' 'MEIVCLDLEGVLIPEIWIGVAERTGIEALKATTRDIPDYDQLMAQRLD' A
#
# COMPACT_ATOMS: atom_id res chain seq x y z
N MET A 1 17.43 -20.55 -19.45
CA MET A 1 16.40 -20.59 -18.39
C MET A 1 15.88 -19.17 -18.25
N GLU A 2 14.58 -18.97 -18.39
CA GLU A 2 13.96 -17.64 -18.35
C GLU A 2 13.17 -17.50 -17.04
N ILE A 3 13.30 -16.35 -16.38
CA ILE A 3 12.62 -16.02 -15.13
C ILE A 3 11.99 -14.65 -15.31
N VAL A 4 10.74 -14.51 -14.88
CA VAL A 4 10.01 -13.24 -14.87
C VAL A 4 9.69 -12.88 -13.42
N CYS A 5 10.07 -11.67 -13.03
CA CYS A 5 9.72 -11.08 -11.74
C CYS A 5 8.71 -9.96 -11.99
N LEU A 6 7.55 -10.04 -11.35
CA LEU A 6 6.51 -9.05 -11.45
C LEU A 6 6.27 -8.44 -10.08
N ASP A 7 5.98 -7.14 -10.08
CA ASP A 7 5.42 -6.47 -8.92
C ASP A 7 3.99 -6.97 -8.66
N LEU A 8 3.51 -6.83 -7.44
CA LEU A 8 2.20 -7.28 -7.03
C LEU A 8 1.16 -6.17 -7.20
N GLU A 9 1.29 -5.08 -6.45
CA GLU A 9 0.37 -3.95 -6.46
C GLU A 9 0.61 -3.10 -7.72
N GLY A 10 -0.47 -2.65 -8.37
CA GLY A 10 -0.41 -1.89 -9.63
C GLY A 10 -0.12 -2.72 -10.88
N VAL A 11 0.36 -3.97 -10.75
CA VAL A 11 0.61 -4.89 -11.88
C VAL A 11 -0.35 -6.07 -11.87
N LEU A 12 -0.37 -6.85 -10.78
CA LEU A 12 -1.21 -8.04 -10.65
C LEU A 12 -2.53 -7.75 -9.93
N ILE A 13 -2.50 -6.81 -8.97
CA ILE A 13 -3.66 -6.44 -8.16
C ILE A 13 -3.70 -4.92 -7.87
N PRO A 14 -4.85 -4.35 -7.46
CA PRO A 14 -4.93 -2.98 -6.97
C PRO A 14 -4.21 -2.77 -5.63
N GLU A 15 -4.01 -1.51 -5.26
CA GLU A 15 -3.42 -1.09 -3.97
C GLU A 15 -4.23 -1.63 -2.78
N ILE A 16 -3.59 -2.51 -1.99
CA ILE A 16 -4.22 -3.23 -0.88
C ILE A 16 -4.69 -2.25 0.19
N TRP A 17 -3.83 -1.30 0.59
CA TRP A 17 -4.14 -0.38 1.68
C TRP A 17 -5.28 0.57 1.36
N ILE A 18 -5.41 1.00 0.10
CA ILE A 18 -6.57 1.75 -0.37
C ILE A 18 -7.84 0.89 -0.27
N GLY A 19 -7.77 -0.36 -0.72
CA GLY A 19 -8.90 -1.29 -0.61
C GLY A 19 -9.30 -1.62 0.84
N VAL A 20 -8.31 -1.72 1.75
CA VAL A 20 -8.56 -1.88 3.19
C VAL A 20 -9.22 -0.63 3.76
N ALA A 21 -8.76 0.56 3.39
CA ALA A 21 -9.35 1.83 3.82
C ALA A 21 -10.82 1.92 3.42
N GLU A 22 -11.16 1.56 2.17
CA GLU A 22 -12.53 1.58 1.66
C GLU A 22 -13.44 0.57 2.37
N ARG A 23 -12.92 -0.63 2.68
CA ARG A 23 -13.70 -1.69 3.35
C ARG A 23 -13.93 -1.42 4.83
N THR A 24 -12.96 -0.78 5.49
CA THR A 24 -13.02 -0.48 6.93
C THR A 24 -13.57 0.91 7.23
N GLY A 25 -13.63 1.79 6.22
CA GLY A 25 -14.01 3.20 6.37
C GLY A 25 -12.93 4.07 7.02
N ILE A 26 -11.69 3.58 7.14
CA ILE A 26 -10.59 4.30 7.79
C ILE A 26 -9.80 5.08 6.73
N GLU A 27 -10.15 6.35 6.52
CA GLU A 27 -9.53 7.21 5.50
C GLU A 27 -8.01 7.38 5.67
N ALA A 28 -7.49 7.32 6.91
CA ALA A 28 -6.06 7.43 7.18
C ALA A 28 -5.21 6.34 6.50
N LEU A 29 -5.81 5.17 6.21
CA LEU A 29 -5.13 4.06 5.54
C LEU A 29 -4.95 4.28 4.03
N LYS A 30 -5.55 5.32 3.44
CA LYS A 30 -5.32 5.70 2.04
C LYS A 30 -3.95 6.34 1.80
N ALA A 31 -3.22 6.71 2.86
CA ALA A 31 -1.90 7.30 2.75
C ALA A 31 -0.93 6.36 1.99
N THR A 32 -0.20 6.95 1.05
CA THR A 32 0.81 6.26 0.23
C THR A 32 2.18 6.89 0.42
N THR A 33 3.20 6.31 -0.21
CA THR A 33 4.56 6.88 -0.23
C THR A 33 4.64 8.23 -0.96
N ARG A 34 3.58 8.66 -1.67
CA ARG A 34 3.48 10.02 -2.22
C ARG A 34 3.19 11.06 -1.15
N ASP A 35 2.49 10.64 -0.08
CA ASP A 35 2.10 11.49 1.04
C ASP A 35 3.17 11.45 2.15
N ILE A 36 3.66 10.25 2.45
CA ILE A 36 4.70 9.99 3.45
C ILE A 36 5.84 9.22 2.76
N PRO A 37 6.89 9.91 2.27
CA PRO A 37 7.98 9.26 1.52
C PRO A 37 8.80 8.26 2.33
N ASP A 38 8.88 8.45 3.64
CA ASP A 38 9.55 7.52 4.55
C ASP A 38 8.64 6.30 4.81
N TYR A 39 9.09 5.14 4.35
CA TYR A 39 8.30 3.91 4.43
C TYR A 39 8.11 3.43 5.87
N ASP A 40 9.12 3.59 6.72
CA ASP A 40 9.03 3.17 8.13
C ASP A 40 8.03 4.06 8.87
N GLN A 41 8.03 5.36 8.57
CA GLN A 41 7.05 6.30 9.08
C GLN A 41 5.63 5.95 8.62
N LEU A 42 5.44 5.63 7.33
CA LEU A 42 4.15 5.23 6.77
C LEU A 42 3.62 3.95 7.44
N MET A 43 4.49 2.98 7.70
CA MET A 43 4.10 1.74 8.34
C MET A 43 3.79 1.91 9.82
N ALA A 44 4.52 2.76 10.54
CA ALA A 44 4.22 3.09 11.93
C ALA A 44 2.80 3.67 12.06
N GLN A 45 2.43 4.60 11.17
CA GLN A 45 1.08 5.20 11.13
C GLN A 45 -0.06 4.17 10.96
N ARG A 46 0.19 3.00 10.37
CA ARG A 46 -0.81 1.94 10.16
C ARG A 46 -0.99 1.01 11.36
N LEU A 47 -0.05 1.05 12.31
CA LEU A 47 0.00 0.17 13.47
C LEU A 47 -0.38 0.88 14.78
N ASP A 48 -0.46 2.21 14.76
CA ASP A 48 -0.95 3.05 15.85
C ASP A 48 -2.48 2.96 16.04
#